data_AF-A0A2V9B389-F1
#
_entry.id   AF-A0A2V9B389-F1
#
_cell.length_a   1.000
_cell.length_b   1.000
_cell.length_c   1.000
_cell.angle_alpha   90.00
_cell.angle_beta   90.00
_cell.angle_gamma   90.00
#
_symmetry.space_group_name_H-M   'P 1'
#
loop_
_entity.id
_entity.type
_entity.pdbx_description
1 polymer ?
#
loop_
_entity_poly.entity_id
_entity_poly.type
_entity_poly.pdbx_seq_one_letter_code
_entity_poly.pdbx_strand_id
1 'polypeptide(L)'
;MDQETLTHAWEVLQDAYQAQMEGDYDRAVELYHSSLELHPTAEAHTFLGWTYHFQGRLEDAIAECRRAIEIDPDFGNPYNDIGAYMIEQGNFDQAIPWLQQAIEAKRYEPRHFPHYNLGRAYLGKEMYSQAMRCFQEALEIEPRYALARQALESLRRMLN
;
A
#
# COMPACT_ATOMS: atom_id res chain seq x y z
N MET A 1 -7.42 29.01 -1.55
CA MET A 1 -7.92 28.23 -0.40
C MET A 1 -7.38 28.89 0.85
N ASP A 2 -8.26 29.21 1.80
CA ASP A 2 -7.87 29.84 3.07
C ASP A 2 -7.46 28.81 4.13
N GLN A 3 -6.88 29.29 5.21
CA GLN A 3 -6.40 28.46 6.32
C GLN A 3 -7.53 27.71 7.02
N GLU A 4 -8.74 28.28 7.03
CA GLU A 4 -9.91 27.69 7.68
C GLU A 4 -10.39 26.45 6.92
N THR A 5 -10.47 26.53 5.59
CA THR A 5 -10.81 25.41 4.70
C THR A 5 -9.78 24.29 4.83
N LEU A 6 -8.50 24.63 4.90
CA LEU A 6 -7.44 23.65 5.11
C LEU A 6 -7.59 22.94 6.45
N THR A 7 -7.71 23.69 7.55
CA THR A 7 -7.90 23.11 8.89
C THR A 7 -9.13 22.20 8.91
N HIS A 8 -10.23 22.63 8.31
CA HIS A 8 -11.45 21.82 8.23
C HIS A 8 -11.24 20.52 7.43
N ALA A 9 -10.55 20.58 6.28
CA ALA A 9 -10.22 19.38 5.50
C ALA A 9 -9.40 18.36 6.29
N TRP A 10 -8.46 18.84 7.12
CA TRP A 10 -7.66 18.00 8.02
C TRP A 10 -8.48 17.37 9.14
N GLU A 11 -9.40 18.11 9.76
CA GLU A 11 -10.31 17.59 10.78
C GLU A 11 -11.19 16.47 10.20
N VAL A 12 -11.79 16.71 9.03
CA VAL A 12 -12.62 15.71 8.33
C VAL A 12 -11.79 14.48 7.94
N LEU A 13 -10.53 14.67 7.53
CA LEU A 13 -9.61 13.56 7.25
C LEU A 13 -9.32 12.72 8.50
N GLN A 14 -9.14 13.36 9.65
CA GLN A 14 -8.92 12.67 10.91
C GLN A 14 -10.14 11.86 11.33
N ASP A 15 -11.34 12.43 11.22
CA ASP A 15 -12.60 11.73 11.49
C ASP A 15 -12.80 10.53 10.55
N ALA A 16 -12.46 10.69 9.26
CA ALA A 16 -12.48 9.60 8.28
C ALA A 16 -11.57 8.44 8.71
N TYR A 17 -10.34 8.77 9.14
CA TYR A 17 -9.38 7.78 9.63
C TYR A 17 -9.86 7.10 10.92
N GLN A 18 -10.49 7.83 11.85
CA GLN A 18 -11.07 7.20 13.03
C GLN A 18 -12.20 6.23 12.67
N ALA A 19 -13.12 6.62 11.80
CA ALA A 19 -14.20 5.75 11.33
C ALA A 19 -13.63 4.48 10.65
N GLN A 20 -12.59 4.62 9.83
CA GLN A 20 -11.88 3.49 9.22
C GLN A 20 -11.31 2.54 10.28
N MET A 21 -10.65 3.08 11.31
CA MET A 21 -10.05 2.29 12.39
C MET A 21 -11.10 1.58 13.27
N GLU A 22 -12.29 2.14 13.39
CA GLU A 22 -13.45 1.53 14.05
C GLU A 22 -14.12 0.44 13.19
N GLY A 23 -13.76 0.35 11.90
CA GLY A 23 -14.36 -0.57 10.95
C GLY A 23 -15.67 -0.07 10.31
N ASP A 24 -16.04 1.19 10.56
CA ASP A 24 -17.18 1.85 9.91
C ASP A 24 -16.75 2.37 8.53
N TYR A 25 -16.56 1.44 7.61
CA TYR A 25 -15.98 1.73 6.30
C TYR A 25 -16.90 2.59 5.42
N ASP A 26 -18.22 2.47 5.54
CA ASP A 26 -19.16 3.29 4.77
C ASP A 26 -19.06 4.76 5.18
N ARG A 27 -19.07 5.03 6.48
CA ARG A 27 -18.85 6.38 7.01
C ARG A 27 -17.47 6.92 6.67
N ALA A 28 -16.43 6.08 6.75
CA ALA A 28 -15.08 6.48 6.39
C ALA A 28 -15.00 6.94 4.92
N VAL A 29 -15.63 6.21 3.98
CA VAL A 29 -15.70 6.60 2.57
C VAL A 29 -16.34 7.98 2.39
N GLU A 30 -17.48 8.23 3.03
CA GLU A 30 -18.17 9.53 2.96
C GLU A 30 -17.29 10.67 3.48
N LEU A 31 -16.61 10.47 4.60
CA LEU A 31 -15.73 11.46 5.21
C LEU A 31 -14.46 11.69 4.38
N TYR A 32 -13.86 10.64 3.80
CA TYR A 32 -12.72 10.81 2.89
C TYR A 32 -13.10 11.61 1.65
N HIS A 33 -14.25 11.33 1.02
CA HIS A 33 -14.75 12.15 -0.10
C HIS A 33 -14.96 13.60 0.32
N SER A 34 -15.57 13.83 1.48
CA SER A 34 -15.78 15.18 2.01
C SER A 34 -14.45 15.93 2.22
N SER A 35 -13.44 15.26 2.79
CA SER A 35 -12.09 15.83 2.94
C SER A 35 -11.45 16.14 1.59
N LEU A 36 -11.57 15.22 0.62
CA LEU A 36 -11.04 15.38 -0.73
C LEU A 36 -11.72 16.50 -1.52
N GLU A 37 -13.01 16.74 -1.31
CA GLU A 37 -13.74 17.88 -1.91
C GLU A 37 -13.22 19.23 -1.38
N LEU A 38 -12.85 19.29 -0.10
CA LEU A 38 -12.28 20.47 0.53
C LEU A 38 -10.82 20.68 0.11
N HIS A 39 -10.01 19.63 0.17
CA HIS A 39 -8.61 19.64 -0.21
C HIS A 39 -8.11 18.24 -0.62
N PRO A 40 -7.90 18.00 -1.93
CA PRO A 40 -7.33 16.74 -2.40
C PRO A 40 -5.90 16.55 -1.90
N THR A 41 -5.62 15.40 -1.27
CA THR A 41 -4.27 15.02 -0.82
C THR A 41 -3.98 13.57 -1.19
N ALA A 42 -2.69 13.26 -1.35
CA ALA A 42 -2.27 11.90 -1.68
C ALA A 42 -2.59 10.92 -0.53
N GLU A 43 -2.47 11.38 0.72
CA GLU A 43 -2.81 10.63 1.92
C GLU A 43 -4.30 10.28 1.97
N ALA A 44 -5.19 11.24 1.73
CA ALA A 44 -6.64 10.99 1.75
C ALA A 44 -7.06 9.98 0.67
N HIS A 45 -6.54 10.11 -0.56
CA HIS A 45 -6.78 9.10 -1.60
C HIS A 45 -6.20 7.72 -1.24
N THR A 46 -5.00 7.67 -0.64
CA THR A 46 -4.40 6.40 -0.19
C THR A 46 -5.27 5.72 0.87
N PHE A 47 -5.73 6.46 1.88
CA PHE A 47 -6.57 5.91 2.94
C PHE A 47 -7.98 5.54 2.44
N LEU A 48 -8.55 6.30 1.50
CA LEU A 48 -9.77 5.91 0.82
C LEU A 48 -9.57 4.59 0.05
N GLY A 49 -8.43 4.45 -0.64
CA GLY A 49 -8.04 3.21 -1.31
C GLY A 49 -7.99 2.02 -0.35
N TRP A 50 -7.37 2.19 0.83
CA TRP A 50 -7.37 1.17 1.89
C TRP A 50 -8.79 0.83 2.36
N THR A 51 -9.65 1.82 2.51
CA THR A 51 -11.06 1.60 2.89
C THR A 51 -11.78 0.75 1.85
N TYR A 52 -11.62 1.04 0.56
CA TYR A 52 -12.18 0.22 -0.51
C TYR A 52 -11.61 -1.19 -0.53
N HIS A 53 -10.33 -1.37 -0.24
CA HIS A 53 -9.72 -2.69 -0.08
C HIS A 53 -10.37 -3.49 1.05
N PHE A 54 -10.60 -2.88 2.22
CA PHE A 54 -11.32 -3.54 3.32
C PHE A 54 -12.76 -3.93 2.95
N GLN A 55 -13.39 -3.19 2.03
CA GLN A 55 -14.70 -3.52 1.46
C GLN A 55 -14.64 -4.54 0.32
N GLY A 56 -13.45 -5.04 -0.05
CA GLY A 56 -13.24 -5.98 -1.16
C GLY A 56 -13.31 -5.35 -2.56
N ARG A 57 -13.30 -4.01 -2.65
CA ARG A 57 -13.40 -3.24 -3.89
C ARG A 57 -12.00 -2.91 -4.43
N LEU A 58 -11.30 -3.93 -4.93
CA LEU A 58 -9.89 -3.83 -5.35
C LEU A 58 -9.68 -2.84 -6.51
N GLU A 59 -10.59 -2.80 -7.48
CA GLU A 59 -10.47 -1.89 -8.63
C GLU A 59 -10.60 -0.42 -8.21
N ASP A 60 -11.52 -0.13 -7.27
CA ASP A 60 -11.68 1.21 -6.70
C ASP A 60 -10.46 1.59 -5.86
N ALA A 61 -9.94 0.66 -5.07
CA ALA A 61 -8.72 0.87 -4.29
C ALA A 61 -7.53 1.27 -5.18
N ILE A 62 -7.32 0.54 -6.29
CA ILE A 62 -6.28 0.84 -7.28
C ILE A 62 -6.52 2.20 -7.94
N ALA A 63 -7.77 2.56 -8.23
CA ALA A 63 -8.10 3.85 -8.82
C ALA A 63 -7.73 5.02 -7.88
N GLU A 64 -8.00 4.90 -6.59
CA GLU A 64 -7.61 5.94 -5.62
C GLU A 64 -6.10 6.02 -5.42
N CYS A 65 -5.39 4.88 -5.37
CA CYS A 65 -3.93 4.90 -5.33
C CYS A 65 -3.33 5.61 -6.56
N ARG A 66 -3.91 5.46 -7.76
CA ARG A 66 -3.46 6.20 -8.95
C ARG A 66 -3.66 7.71 -8.79
N ARG A 67 -4.79 8.16 -8.24
CA ARG A 67 -5.01 9.58 -7.94
C ARG A 67 -4.02 10.11 -6.90
N ALA A 68 -3.69 9.32 -5.89
CA ALA A 68 -2.66 9.69 -4.92
C ALA A 68 -1.29 9.90 -5.57
N ILE A 69 -0.92 9.05 -6.53
CA ILE A 69 0.33 9.17 -7.30
C ILE A 69 0.33 10.42 -8.19
N GLU A 70 -0.81 10.76 -8.80
CA GLU A 70 -0.95 11.99 -9.60
C GLU A 70 -0.73 13.25 -8.76
N ILE A 71 -1.13 13.23 -7.48
CA ILE A 71 -0.95 14.36 -6.54
C ILE A 71 0.48 14.43 -6.01
N ASP A 72 1.04 13.29 -5.55
CA ASP A 72 2.41 13.21 -5.06
C ASP A 72 3.13 11.97 -5.62
N PRO A 73 3.89 12.13 -6.72
CA PRO A 73 4.65 11.04 -7.31
C PRO A 73 5.78 10.50 -6.42
N ASP A 74 6.24 11.27 -5.43
CA ASP A 74 7.29 10.85 -4.50
C ASP A 74 6.72 10.02 -3.33
N PHE A 75 5.39 9.95 -3.17
CA PHE A 75 4.73 9.17 -2.12
C PHE A 75 4.61 7.68 -2.48
N GLY A 76 5.39 6.84 -1.79
CA GLY A 76 5.55 5.43 -2.12
C GLY A 76 4.38 4.51 -1.76
N ASN A 77 3.53 4.90 -0.81
CA ASN A 77 2.46 4.05 -0.27
C ASN A 77 1.51 3.55 -1.38
N PRO A 78 0.93 4.43 -2.20
CA PRO A 78 0.12 4.02 -3.35
C PRO A 78 0.78 2.99 -4.28
N TYR A 79 2.08 3.10 -4.56
CA TYR A 79 2.77 2.16 -5.43
C TYR A 79 2.86 0.77 -4.78
N ASN A 80 3.19 0.71 -3.49
CA ASN A 80 3.21 -0.56 -2.74
C ASN A 80 1.82 -1.20 -2.72
N ASP A 81 0.79 -0.38 -2.51
CA ASP A 81 -0.58 -0.85 -2.32
C ASP A 81 -1.16 -1.38 -3.64
N ILE A 82 -0.96 -0.68 -4.77
CA ILE A 82 -1.30 -1.23 -6.10
C ILE A 82 -0.59 -2.56 -6.33
N GLY A 83 0.71 -2.65 -5.99
CA GLY A 83 1.47 -3.89 -6.08
C GLY A 83 0.86 -5.02 -5.24
N ALA A 84 0.47 -4.74 -4.00
CA ALA A 84 -0.18 -5.69 -3.11
C ALA A 84 -1.55 -6.15 -3.63
N TYR A 85 -2.39 -5.23 -4.11
CA TYR A 85 -3.70 -5.53 -4.69
C TYR A 85 -3.58 -6.38 -5.96
N MET A 86 -2.59 -6.10 -6.81
CA MET A 86 -2.30 -6.93 -7.98
C MET A 86 -1.85 -8.34 -7.62
N ILE A 87 -1.08 -8.51 -6.53
CA ILE A 87 -0.72 -9.85 -6.01
C ILE A 87 -1.98 -10.59 -5.55
N GLU A 88 -2.91 -9.92 -4.86
CA GLU A 88 -4.18 -10.53 -4.42
C GLU A 88 -5.04 -10.98 -5.61
N GLN A 89 -4.99 -10.25 -6.72
CA GLN A 89 -5.64 -10.65 -7.98
C GLN A 89 -4.88 -11.73 -8.77
N GLY A 90 -3.70 -12.16 -8.31
CA GLY A 90 -2.82 -13.11 -9.02
C GLY A 90 -2.05 -12.49 -10.20
N ASN A 91 -2.11 -11.17 -10.38
CA ASN A 91 -1.47 -10.43 -11.46
C ASN A 91 0.00 -10.09 -11.13
N PHE A 92 0.81 -11.12 -10.86
CA PHE A 92 2.18 -10.94 -10.34
C PHE A 92 3.10 -10.14 -11.28
N ASP A 93 2.99 -10.34 -12.60
CA ASP A 93 3.78 -9.59 -13.59
C ASP A 93 3.49 -8.09 -13.55
N GLN A 94 2.22 -7.73 -13.33
CA GLN A 94 1.82 -6.33 -13.25
C GLN A 94 2.21 -5.72 -11.90
N ALA A 95 2.25 -6.51 -10.82
CA ALA A 95 2.62 -6.04 -9.49
C ALA A 95 4.08 -5.59 -9.36
N ILE A 96 5.02 -6.32 -10.00
CA ILE A 96 6.47 -6.09 -9.88
C ILE A 96 6.88 -4.63 -10.16
N PRO A 97 6.52 -4.00 -11.29
CA PRO A 97 6.94 -2.62 -11.57
C PRO A 97 6.42 -1.63 -10.53
N TRP A 98 5.20 -1.82 -10.00
CA TRP A 98 4.68 -0.96 -8.93
C TRP A 98 5.49 -1.10 -7.64
N LEU A 99 5.87 -2.32 -7.27
CA LEU A 99 6.66 -2.58 -6.07
C LEU A 99 8.10 -2.04 -6.22
N GLN A 100 8.67 -2.09 -7.42
CA GLN A 100 9.96 -1.45 -7.72
C GLN A 100 9.89 0.07 -7.57
N GLN A 101 8.82 0.71 -8.06
CA GLN A 101 8.61 2.14 -7.85
C GLN A 101 8.44 2.49 -6.35
N ALA A 102 7.75 1.64 -5.57
CA ALA A 102 7.64 1.85 -4.13
C ALA A 102 8.99 1.79 -3.39
N ILE A 103 9.92 0.93 -3.84
CA ILE A 103 11.29 0.86 -3.30
C ILE A 103 12.07 2.16 -3.60
N GLU A 104 11.90 2.71 -4.80
CA GLU A 104 12.59 3.91 -5.27
C GLU A 104 11.97 5.23 -4.74
N ALA A 105 10.75 5.18 -4.22
CA ALA A 105 10.02 6.35 -3.75
C ALA A 105 10.76 7.10 -2.62
N LYS A 106 10.81 8.43 -2.73
CA LYS A 106 11.52 9.28 -1.76
C LYS A 106 10.78 9.31 -0.42
N ARG A 107 9.46 9.43 -0.46
CA ARG A 107 8.58 9.52 0.69
C ARG A 107 7.88 8.19 0.91
N TYR A 108 8.54 7.27 1.61
CA TYR A 108 7.97 5.96 1.92
C TYR A 108 8.53 5.39 3.21
N GLU A 109 7.64 5.07 4.16
CA GLU A 109 7.97 4.30 5.35
C GLU A 109 6.77 3.39 5.72
N PRO A 110 7.01 2.17 6.22
CA PRO A 110 8.33 1.57 6.47
C PRO A 110 8.91 0.82 5.25
N ARG A 111 10.21 1.01 4.98
CA ARG A 111 10.87 0.54 3.73
C ARG A 111 10.93 -0.97 3.48
N HIS A 112 10.61 -1.83 4.45
CA HIS A 112 10.68 -3.28 4.27
C HIS A 112 9.47 -3.88 3.51
N PHE A 113 8.30 -3.24 3.53
CA PHE A 113 7.08 -3.79 2.92
C PHE A 113 7.17 -4.00 1.39
N PRO A 114 7.73 -3.07 0.58
CA PRO A 114 7.84 -3.27 -0.86
C PRO A 114 8.77 -4.42 -1.22
N HIS A 115 9.87 -4.62 -0.48
CA HIS A 115 10.75 -5.79 -0.66
C HIS A 115 10.00 -7.08 -0.33
N TYR A 116 9.24 -7.11 0.77
CA TYR A 116 8.43 -8.28 1.11
C TYR A 116 7.38 -8.59 0.04
N ASN A 117 6.61 -7.59 -0.39
CA ASN A 117 5.59 -7.76 -1.42
C ASN A 117 6.23 -8.14 -2.77
N LEU A 118 7.41 -7.61 -3.11
CA LEU A 118 8.14 -8.01 -4.31
C LEU A 118 8.56 -9.49 -4.22
N GLY A 119 8.99 -9.93 -3.04
CA GLY A 119 9.24 -11.34 -2.76
C GLY A 119 7.99 -12.21 -2.93
N ARG A 120 6.81 -11.75 -2.50
CA ARG A 120 5.52 -12.42 -2.72
C ARG A 120 5.18 -12.52 -4.21
N ALA A 121 5.39 -11.45 -4.99
CA ALA A 121 5.16 -11.46 -6.43
C ALA A 121 6.07 -12.47 -7.14
N TYR A 122 7.38 -12.48 -6.84
CA TYR A 122 8.30 -13.47 -7.40
C TYR A 122 7.97 -14.91 -6.95
N LEU A 123 7.53 -15.08 -5.71
CA LEU A 123 7.08 -16.39 -5.21
C LEU A 123 5.88 -16.91 -6.01
N GLY A 124 4.87 -16.07 -6.26
CA GLY A 124 3.72 -16.42 -7.08
C GLY A 124 4.06 -16.78 -8.53
N LYS A 125 5.21 -16.28 -9.03
CA LYS A 125 5.79 -16.65 -10.33
C LYS A 125 6.75 -17.85 -10.28
N GLU A 126 6.88 -18.51 -9.13
CA GLU A 126 7.85 -19.60 -8.88
C GLU A 126 9.32 -19.20 -9.11
N MET A 127 9.62 -17.90 -9.08
CA MET A 127 10.97 -17.33 -9.23
C MET A 127 11.65 -17.33 -7.86
N TYR A 128 11.92 -18.52 -7.32
CA TYR A 128 12.27 -18.72 -5.92
C TYR A 128 13.57 -18.01 -5.51
N SER A 129 14.59 -17.95 -6.37
CA SER A 129 15.84 -17.26 -6.07
C SER A 129 15.64 -15.76 -5.86
N GLN A 130 14.84 -15.12 -6.72
CA GLN A 130 14.47 -13.71 -6.60
C GLN A 130 13.62 -13.48 -5.34
N ALA A 131 12.62 -14.34 -5.10
CA ALA A 131 11.78 -14.26 -3.91
C ALA A 131 12.61 -14.33 -2.62
N MET A 132 13.55 -15.29 -2.52
CA MET A 132 14.46 -15.42 -1.37
C MET A 132 15.30 -14.16 -1.15
N ARG A 133 15.82 -13.56 -2.23
CA ARG A 133 16.59 -12.31 -2.13
C ARG A 133 15.74 -11.17 -1.60
N CYS A 134 14.54 -10.98 -2.13
CA CYS A 134 13.64 -9.91 -1.68
C CYS A 134 13.23 -10.09 -0.22
N PHE A 135 12.97 -11.32 0.24
CA PHE A 135 12.70 -11.57 1.66
C PHE A 135 13.93 -11.32 2.56
N GLN A 136 15.14 -11.57 2.06
CA GLN A 136 16.37 -11.21 2.79
C GLN A 136 16.53 -9.70 2.90
N GLU A 137 16.35 -8.95 1.79
CA GLU A 137 16.40 -7.48 1.78
C GLU A 137 15.35 -6.88 2.76
N ALA A 138 14.14 -7.43 2.80
CA ALA A 138 13.13 -7.00 3.78
C ALA A 138 13.58 -7.22 5.23
N LEU A 139 14.27 -8.33 5.53
CA LEU A 139 14.79 -8.65 6.86
C LEU A 139 16.09 -7.91 7.21
N GLU A 140 16.85 -7.46 6.22
CA GLU A 140 17.98 -6.55 6.44
C GLU A 140 17.48 -5.18 6.94
N ILE A 141 16.32 -4.72 6.44
CA ILE A 141 15.69 -3.47 6.86
C ILE A 141 14.96 -3.62 8.20
N GLU A 142 14.10 -4.64 8.36
CA GLU A 142 13.42 -4.94 9.63
C GLU A 142 13.65 -6.42 10.01
N PRO A 143 14.69 -6.70 10.82
CA PRO A 143 15.04 -8.07 11.21
C PRO A 143 13.93 -8.84 11.93
N ARG A 144 12.97 -8.16 12.57
CA ARG A 144 11.87 -8.80 13.31
C ARG A 144 10.61 -8.99 12.47
N TYR A 145 10.64 -8.69 11.18
CA TYR A 145 9.46 -8.85 10.32
C TYR A 145 9.13 -10.34 10.11
N ALA A 146 8.16 -10.83 10.88
CA ALA A 146 7.85 -12.26 10.99
C ALA A 146 7.44 -12.90 9.65
N LEU A 147 6.68 -12.17 8.83
CA LEU A 147 6.17 -12.68 7.57
C LEU A 147 7.28 -12.97 6.55
N ALA A 148 8.26 -12.06 6.39
CA ALA A 148 9.41 -12.32 5.52
C ALA A 148 10.28 -13.48 6.03
N ARG A 149 10.46 -13.59 7.35
CA ARG A 149 11.19 -14.70 7.97
C ARG A 149 10.54 -16.05 7.68
N GLN A 150 9.23 -16.16 7.92
CA GLN A 150 8.48 -17.38 7.66
C GLN A 150 8.50 -17.76 6.17
N ALA A 151 8.35 -16.78 5.27
CA ALA A 151 8.40 -17.00 3.84
C ALA A 151 9.79 -17.52 3.39
N LEU A 152 10.87 -16.89 3.88
CA LEU A 152 12.23 -17.31 3.58
C LEU A 152 12.55 -18.71 4.11
N GLU A 153 12.15 -19.03 5.34
CA GLU A 153 12.33 -20.36 5.92
C GLU A 153 11.56 -21.43 5.15
N SER A 154 10.32 -21.14 4.76
CA SER A 154 9.47 -22.06 4.00
C SER A 154 10.10 -22.38 2.64
N LEU A 155 10.60 -21.36 1.93
CA LEU A 155 11.33 -21.54 0.68
C LEU A 155 12.60 -22.38 0.84
N ARG A 156 13.40 -22.12 1.88
CA ARG A 156 14.60 -22.91 2.16
C ARG A 156 14.28 -24.38 2.42
N ARG A 157 13.19 -24.68 3.13
CA ARG A 157 12.76 -26.07 3.38
C ARG A 157 12.24 -26.76 2.12
N MET A 158 11.63 -26.03 1.19
CA MET A 158 11.10 -26.58 -0.06
C MET A 158 12.20 -26.94 -1.08
N LEU A 159 13.34 -26.23 -1.04
CA LEU A 159 14.42 -26.38 -2.01
C LEU A 159 15.58 -27.26 -1.56
N ASN A 160 15.57 -27.70 -0.29
CA ASN A 160 16.54 -28.65 0.28
C ASN A 160 15.98 -30.06 0.25
#